data_AF-T1H2L3-F1
#
_entry.id   AF-T1H2L3-F1
#
_cell.length_a   1.000
_cell.length_b   1.000
_cell.length_c   1.000
_cell.angle_alpha   90.00
_cell.angle_beta   90.00
_cell.angle_gamma   90.00
#
_symmetry.space_group_name_H-M   'P 1'
#
loop_
_entity.id
_entity.type
_entity.pdbx_description
1 polymer ?
#
loop_
_entity_poly.entity_id
_entity_poly.type
_entity_poly.pdbx_seq_one_letter_code
_entity_poly.pdbx_strand_id
1 'polypeptide(L)'
;MKLFIVLFALIAAAFAVSDDGILRRESVVTAEGFDIHLELPDQKQDASGHLSGEALVQTGSYSWVDPSGEKVSISYTADENGYHPSGTGVHPIPEAIAKSLAYLASHAPKDQH
;
A
#
# COMPACT_ATOMS: atom_id res chain seq x y z
N MET A 1 10.65 49.00 -17.20
CA MET A 1 11.37 48.23 -16.15
C MET A 1 10.41 47.52 -15.19
N LYS A 2 9.42 48.20 -14.57
CA LYS A 2 8.48 47.56 -13.63
C LYS A 2 7.59 46.46 -14.26
N LEU A 3 7.13 46.65 -15.50
CA LEU A 3 6.29 45.67 -16.21
C LEU A 3 7.04 44.38 -16.59
N PHE A 4 8.33 44.50 -16.93
CA PHE A 4 9.17 43.34 -17.29
C PHE A 4 9.48 42.45 -16.08
N ILE A 5 9.63 43.06 -14.89
CA ILE A 5 9.84 42.31 -13.64
C ILE A 5 8.58 41.52 -13.27
N VAL A 6 7.39 42.11 -13.44
CA VAL A 6 6.11 41.42 -13.17
C VAL A 6 5.89 40.27 -14.15
N LEU A 7 6.18 40.46 -15.44
CA LEU A 7 6.04 39.40 -16.45
C LEU A 7 7.04 38.26 -16.20
N PHE A 8 8.28 38.57 -15.85
CA PHE A 8 9.29 37.55 -15.51
C PHE A 8 8.92 36.80 -14.23
N ALA A 9 8.38 37.48 -13.22
CA ALA A 9 7.91 36.85 -11.99
C ALA A 9 6.71 35.90 -12.23
N LEU A 10 5.77 36.28 -13.12
CA LEU A 10 4.65 35.41 -13.50
C LEU A 10 5.10 34.19 -14.30
N ILE A 11 6.08 34.35 -15.20
CA ILE A 11 6.68 33.24 -15.94
C ILE A 11 7.45 32.31 -14.97
N ALA A 12 8.25 32.86 -14.06
CA ALA A 12 8.97 32.08 -13.06
C ALA A 12 8.01 31.31 -12.12
N ALA A 13 6.89 31.92 -11.73
CA ALA A 13 5.85 31.24 -10.95
C ALA A 13 5.17 30.11 -11.74
N ALA A 14 4.99 30.26 -13.06
CA ALA A 14 4.46 29.19 -13.92
C ALA A 14 5.43 28.01 -14.06
N PHE A 15 6.75 28.25 -14.05
CA PHE A 15 7.78 27.20 -14.06
C PHE A 15 8.10 26.62 -12.67
N ALA A 16 7.63 27.24 -11.59
CA ALA A 16 7.87 26.79 -10.21
C ALA A 16 6.82 25.80 -9.69
N VAL A 17 5.81 25.45 -10.50
CA VAL A 17 5.00 24.26 -10.24
C VAL A 17 5.90 23.04 -10.38
N SER A 18 6.27 22.45 -9.24
CA SER A 18 6.85 21.12 -9.19
C SER A 18 5.84 20.14 -9.77
N ASP A 19 6.13 19.59 -10.95
CA ASP A 19 5.45 18.42 -11.47
C ASP A 19 5.90 17.23 -10.62
N ASP A 20 5.15 16.94 -9.56
CA ASP A 20 5.38 15.81 -8.67
C ASP A 20 4.97 14.47 -9.32
N GLY A 21 4.62 14.50 -10.61
CA GLY A 21 4.30 13.32 -11.42
C GLY A 21 3.08 12.57 -10.91
N ILE A 22 2.19 13.21 -10.13
CA ILE A 22 1.01 12.52 -9.61
C ILE A 22 0.01 12.33 -10.77
N LEU A 23 -0.25 11.07 -11.12
CA LEU A 23 -1.26 10.70 -12.11
C LEU A 23 -2.66 10.67 -11.50
N ARG A 24 -2.77 10.16 -10.27
CA ARG A 24 -4.03 10.13 -9.51
C ARG A 24 -3.75 10.25 -8.03
N ARG A 25 -4.53 11.06 -7.33
CA ARG A 25 -4.55 11.12 -5.87
C ARG A 25 -5.98 11.35 -5.40
N GLU A 26 -6.52 10.33 -4.75
CA GLU A 26 -7.83 10.39 -4.10
C GLU A 26 -7.69 9.92 -2.66
N SER A 27 -8.38 10.62 -1.77
CA SER A 27 -8.46 10.26 -0.36
C SER A 27 -9.84 10.62 0.14
N VAL A 28 -10.56 9.60 0.58
CA VAL A 28 -11.87 9.71 1.21
C VAL A 28 -11.71 9.18 2.62
N VAL A 29 -12.12 9.97 3.61
CA VAL A 29 -12.13 9.57 5.01
C VAL A 29 -13.53 9.81 5.54
N THR A 30 -14.07 8.80 6.19
CA THR A 30 -15.41 8.79 6.78
C THR A 30 -15.33 8.37 8.25
N ALA A 31 -16.45 8.43 8.97
CA ALA A 31 -16.50 7.90 10.33
C ALA A 31 -16.35 6.36 10.38
N GLU A 32 -16.66 5.67 9.28
CA GLU A 32 -16.71 4.21 9.21
C GLU A 32 -15.42 3.60 8.62
N GLY A 33 -14.55 4.43 8.04
CA GLY A 33 -13.42 3.95 7.27
C GLY A 33 -12.77 5.00 6.37
N PHE A 34 -11.89 4.54 5.49
CA PHE A 34 -11.21 5.38 4.52
C PHE A 34 -10.94 4.61 3.21
N ASP A 35 -10.75 5.36 2.14
CA ASP A 35 -10.30 4.88 0.83
C ASP A 35 -9.24 5.83 0.29
N ILE A 36 -8.10 5.27 -0.11
CA ILE A 36 -6.93 5.99 -0.61
C ILE A 36 -6.52 5.36 -1.94
N HIS A 37 -6.35 6.21 -2.95
CA HIS A 37 -5.75 5.85 -4.22
C HIS A 37 -4.64 6.84 -4.55
N LEU A 38 -3.44 6.33 -4.82
CA LEU A 38 -2.30 7.10 -5.30
C LEU A 38 -1.69 6.40 -6.51
N GLU A 39 -1.49 7.16 -7.58
CA GLU A 39 -0.85 6.71 -8.81
C GLU A 39 0.20 7.72 -9.23
N LEU A 40 1.40 7.21 -9.47
CA LEU A 40 2.60 7.87 -9.95
C LEU A 40 3.08 7.09 -11.19
N PRO A 41 3.96 7.63 -12.05
CA PRO A 41 4.42 6.99 -13.28
C PRO A 41 4.83 5.52 -13.10
N ASP A 42 5.59 5.24 -12.05
CA ASP A 42 6.16 3.91 -11.80
C ASP A 42 5.65 3.27 -10.51
N GLN A 43 4.69 3.91 -9.81
CA GLN A 43 4.20 3.44 -8.51
C GLN A 43 2.69 3.58 -8.39
N LYS A 44 2.06 2.60 -7.75
CA LYS A 44 0.64 2.63 -7.43
C LYS A 44 0.43 2.18 -6.00
N GLN A 45 -0.44 2.85 -5.27
CA GLN A 45 -0.85 2.49 -3.93
C GLN A 45 -2.36 2.62 -3.80
N ASP A 46 -3.00 1.56 -3.32
CA ASP A 46 -4.42 1.53 -2.97
C ASP A 46 -4.53 1.08 -1.51
N ALA A 47 -5.37 1.73 -0.72
CA ALA A 47 -5.64 1.29 0.64
C ALA A 47 -7.07 1.65 1.05
N SER A 48 -7.78 0.68 1.61
CA SER A 48 -9.12 0.84 2.13
C SER A 48 -9.19 0.25 3.53
N GLY A 49 -9.82 0.95 4.46
CA GLY A 49 -10.02 0.47 5.82
C GLY A 49 -11.46 0.66 6.25
N HIS A 50 -11.98 -0.28 7.04
CA HIS A 50 -13.29 -0.18 7.67
C HIS A 50 -13.22 -0.58 9.14
N LEU A 51 -14.09 0.00 9.96
CA LEU A 51 -14.25 -0.40 11.36
C LEU A 51 -14.94 -1.76 11.46
N SER A 52 -14.34 -2.67 12.21
CA SER A 52 -14.87 -3.98 12.60
C SER A 52 -14.87 -4.05 14.13
N GLY A 53 -15.99 -3.69 14.75
CA GLY A 53 -16.06 -3.55 16.21
C GLY A 53 -15.22 -2.35 16.69
N GLU A 54 -14.31 -2.60 17.63
CA GLU A 54 -13.35 -1.58 18.12
C GLU A 54 -12.04 -1.56 17.31
N ALA A 55 -11.87 -2.49 16.36
CA ALA A 55 -10.67 -2.62 15.53
C ALA A 55 -10.89 -2.06 14.12
N LEU A 56 -9.82 -1.56 13.51
CA LEU A 56 -9.79 -1.17 12.10
C LEU A 56 -9.23 -2.33 11.28
N VAL A 57 -10.01 -2.83 10.33
CA VAL A 57 -9.53 -3.80 9.34
C VAL A 57 -9.17 -3.04 8.07
N GLN A 58 -7.93 -3.20 7.61
CA GLN A 58 -7.41 -2.51 6.44
C GLN A 58 -6.95 -3.51 5.39
N THR A 59 -7.28 -3.25 4.14
CA THR A 59 -6.70 -3.93 2.99
C THR A 59 -6.00 -2.91 2.11
N GLY A 60 -5.00 -3.35 1.37
CA GLY A 60 -4.36 -2.46 0.41
C GLY A 60 -3.40 -3.19 -0.49
N SER A 61 -2.88 -2.43 -1.44
CA SER A 61 -1.83 -2.87 -2.32
C SER A 61 -0.86 -1.73 -2.62
N TYR A 62 0.37 -2.08 -2.89
CA TYR A 62 1.35 -1.16 -3.42
C TYR A 62 2.21 -1.88 -4.46
N SER A 63 2.59 -1.15 -5.50
CA SER A 63 3.43 -1.66 -6.56
C SER A 63 4.41 -0.60 -7.01
N TRP A 64 5.59 -1.05 -7.44
CA TRP A 64 6.64 -0.21 -8.00
C TRP A 64 7.45 -0.97 -9.04
N VAL A 65 8.16 -0.25 -9.89
CA VAL A 65 9.19 -0.82 -10.77
C VAL A 65 10.53 -0.76 -10.05
N ASP A 66 11.21 -1.89 -9.93
CA ASP A 66 12.52 -1.98 -9.29
C ASP A 66 13.65 -1.50 -10.23
N PRO A 67 14.90 -1.36 -9.75
CA PRO A 67 16.02 -0.94 -10.60
C PRO A 67 16.34 -1.90 -11.76
N SER A 68 15.84 -3.14 -11.74
CA SER A 68 15.99 -4.10 -12.83
C SER A 68 14.90 -3.95 -13.91
N GLY A 69 13.88 -3.12 -13.66
CA GLY A 69 12.72 -2.95 -14.53
C GLY A 69 11.59 -3.94 -14.23
N GLU A 70 11.72 -4.77 -13.20
CA GLU A 70 10.68 -5.72 -12.80
C GLU A 70 9.62 -5.01 -11.95
N LYS A 71 8.34 -5.31 -12.22
CA LYS A 71 7.23 -4.81 -11.40
C LYS A 71 7.10 -5.64 -10.13
N VAL A 72 7.36 -5.01 -8.99
CA VAL A 72 7.05 -5.57 -7.68
C VAL A 72 5.64 -5.16 -7.28
N SER A 73 4.84 -6.11 -6.79
CA SER A 73 3.48 -5.86 -6.33
C SER A 73 3.23 -6.63 -5.05
N ILE A 74 2.71 -5.94 -4.04
CA ILE A 74 2.37 -6.50 -2.73
C ILE A 74 0.94 -6.09 -2.39
N SER A 75 0.13 -7.05 -1.98
CA SER A 75 -1.19 -6.86 -1.42
C SER A 75 -1.21 -7.33 0.03
N TYR A 76 -2.02 -6.73 0.88
CA TYR A 76 -2.08 -7.08 2.28
C TYR A 76 -3.47 -6.94 2.88
N THR A 77 -3.67 -7.68 3.97
CA THR A 77 -4.74 -7.48 4.94
C THR A 77 -4.11 -7.22 6.31
N ALA A 78 -4.56 -6.20 7.00
CA ALA A 78 -4.22 -5.90 8.37
C ALA A 78 -5.48 -5.99 9.24
N ASP A 79 -5.47 -6.89 10.22
CA ASP A 79 -6.59 -7.19 11.09
C ASP A 79 -6.11 -7.41 12.54
N GLU A 80 -7.01 -7.89 13.42
CA GLU A 80 -6.69 -8.19 14.83
C GLU A 80 -5.58 -9.24 14.99
N ASN A 81 -5.35 -10.07 13.98
CA ASN A 81 -4.29 -11.09 13.97
C ASN A 81 -2.98 -10.57 13.35
N GLY A 82 -2.92 -9.30 12.95
CA GLY A 82 -1.71 -8.63 12.47
C GLY A 82 -1.72 -8.37 10.97
N TYR A 83 -0.52 -8.33 10.38
CA TYR A 83 -0.30 -7.98 8.97
C TYR A 83 -0.03 -9.22 8.12
N HIS A 84 -0.84 -9.42 7.08
CA HIS A 84 -0.83 -10.59 6.20
C HIS A 84 -0.54 -10.16 4.74
N PRO A 85 0.75 -9.99 4.36
CA PRO A 85 1.11 -9.61 3.00
C PRO A 85 1.21 -10.81 2.07
N SER A 86 1.01 -10.55 0.78
CA SER A 86 1.22 -11.49 -0.32
C SER A 86 1.72 -10.75 -1.56
N GLY A 87 2.51 -11.41 -2.41
CA GLY A 87 3.02 -10.80 -3.64
C GLY A 87 4.48 -11.11 -3.94
N THR A 88 5.02 -10.49 -4.97
CA THR A 88 6.36 -10.81 -5.53
C THR A 88 7.52 -10.46 -4.59
N GLY A 89 7.32 -9.52 -3.66
CA GLY A 89 8.31 -9.15 -2.63
C GLY A 89 8.14 -9.87 -1.29
N VAL A 90 7.21 -10.83 -1.17
CA VAL A 90 6.94 -11.53 0.09
C VAL A 90 7.65 -12.88 0.08
N HIS A 91 8.52 -13.10 1.06
CA HIS A 91 9.21 -14.37 1.20
C HIS A 91 8.24 -15.52 1.52
N PRO A 92 8.40 -16.69 0.90
CA PRO A 92 7.56 -17.84 1.20
C PRO A 92 7.75 -18.30 2.65
N ILE A 93 6.75 -18.99 3.17
CA ILE A 93 6.84 -19.63 4.48
C ILE A 93 8.04 -20.61 4.47
N PRO A 94 8.96 -20.55 5.45
CA PRO A 94 10.08 -21.49 5.52
C PRO A 94 9.60 -22.95 5.56
N GLU A 95 10.30 -23.83 4.84
CA GLU A 95 9.90 -25.24 4.68
C GLU A 95 9.71 -25.96 6.03
N ALA A 96 10.57 -25.69 7.01
CA ALA A 96 10.46 -26.27 8.34
C ALA A 96 9.15 -25.88 9.05
N ILE A 97 8.72 -24.62 8.89
CA ILE A 97 7.46 -24.13 9.44
C ILE A 97 6.28 -24.76 8.70
N ALA A 98 6.34 -24.81 7.36
CA ALA A 98 5.30 -25.46 6.55
C ALA A 98 5.13 -26.95 6.93
N LYS A 99 6.23 -27.68 7.12
CA LYS A 99 6.21 -29.08 7.60
C LYS A 99 5.60 -29.20 8.99
N SER A 100 5.96 -28.28 9.89
CA SER A 100 5.43 -28.28 11.26
C SER A 100 3.91 -28.03 11.26
N LEU A 101 3.43 -27.08 10.46
CA LEU A 101 1.99 -26.82 10.30
C LEU A 101 1.24 -28.02 9.71
N ALA A 102 1.80 -28.70 8.71
CA ALA A 102 1.22 -29.91 8.12
C ALA A 102 1.16 -31.08 9.14
N TYR A 103 2.19 -31.21 9.98
CA TYR A 103 2.19 -32.18 11.06
C TYR A 103 1.07 -31.87 12.08
N LEU A 104 0.96 -30.62 12.53
CA LEU A 104 -0.09 -30.21 13.47
C LEU A 104 -1.50 -30.42 12.91
N ALA A 105 -1.72 -30.12 11.62
CA ALA A 105 -3.01 -30.31 10.97
C ALA A 105 -3.41 -31.79 10.85
N SER A 106 -2.45 -32.70 10.69
CA SER A 106 -2.68 -34.15 10.61
C SER A 106 -2.70 -34.86 11.96
N HIS A 107 -2.19 -34.21 13.01
CA HIS A 107 -2.09 -34.74 14.36
C HIS A 107 -2.73 -33.76 15.35
N ALA A 108 -4.01 -33.44 15.10
CA ALA A 108 -4.79 -32.61 16.00
C ALA A 108 -4.64 -33.14 17.44
N PRO A 109 -4.36 -32.27 18.42
CA PRO A 109 -4.26 -32.70 19.81
C PRO A 109 -5.57 -33.39 20.18
N LYS A 110 -5.47 -34.60 20.74
CA LYS A 110 -6.65 -35.28 21.28
C LYS A 110 -7.20 -34.38 22.38
N ASP A 111 -8.49 -34.07 22.31
CA ASP A 111 -9.19 -33.37 23.40
C ASP A 111 -8.91 -34.11 24.70
N GLN A 112 -8.10 -33.50 25.57
CA GLN A 112 -7.88 -33.95 26.93
C GLN A 112 -8.93 -33.26 27.79
N HIS A 113 -10.18 -33.68 27.64
CA HIS A 113 -11.29 -33.33 28.52
C HIS A 113 -11.83 -34.59 29.19
#